data_AF-A0A0J8R6L7-F1
#
_entry.id   AF-A0A0J8R6L7-F1
#
_cell.length_a   1.000
_cell.length_b   1.000
_cell.length_c   1.000
_cell.angle_alpha   90.00
_cell.angle_beta   90.00
_cell.angle_gamma   90.00
#
_symmetry.space_group_name_H-M   'P 1'
#
loop_
_entity.id
_entity.type
_entity.pdbx_description
1 polymer ?
#
loop_
_entity_poly.entity_id
_entity_poly.type
_entity_poly.pdbx_seq_one_letter_code
_entity_poly.pdbx_strand_id
1 'polypeptide(L)' 'MLWTDEKADAFIESQYPWFLETFRNYRYPIQRADAIRYFVLTYYGGIYIDLDDVRQVSCYLQYIYIYGFVDLVGC' A
#
# COMPACT_ATOMS: atom_id res chain seq x y z
N MET A 1 -8.80 -1.16 10.12
CA MET A 1 -7.70 -0.81 11.04
C MET A 1 -6.98 0.40 10.45
N LEU A 2 -6.75 1.46 11.22
CA LEU A 2 -5.91 2.59 10.78
C LEU A 2 -4.46 2.39 11.27
N TRP A 3 -3.49 2.66 10.40
CA TRP A 3 -2.06 2.65 10.70
C TRP A 3 -1.66 3.98 11.35
N THR A 4 -1.01 3.92 12.50
CA THR A 4 -0.41 5.08 13.17
C THR A 4 1.10 5.00 13.06
N ASP A 5 1.81 6.11 13.29
CA ASP A 5 3.27 6.16 13.27
C ASP A 5 3.88 5.15 14.25
N GLU A 6 3.29 4.96 15.44
CA GLU A 6 3.78 4.02 16.45
C GLU A 6 3.56 2.57 16.02
N LYS A 7 2.41 2.26 15.42
CA LYS A 7 2.16 0.91 14.88
C LYS A 7 3.08 0.60 13.71
N ALA A 8 3.35 1.60 12.88
CA ALA A 8 4.25 1.50 11.75
C ALA A 8 5.69 1.22 12.22
N ASP A 9 6.17 1.98 13.20
CA ASP A 9 7.50 1.80 13.77
C ASP A 9 7.65 0.43 14.44
N ALA A 10 6.70 0.02 15.28
CA ALA A 10 6.72 -1.30 15.92
C ALA A 10 6.63 -2.47 14.91
N PHE A 11 5.91 -2.27 13.80
CA PHE A 11 5.83 -3.26 12.73
C PHE A 11 7.18 -3.41 12.01
N ILE A 12 7.83 -2.31 11.65
CA ILE A 12 9.15 -2.34 11.01
C ILE A 12 10.20 -2.89 11.97
N GLU A 13 10.20 -2.49 13.24
CA GLU A 13 11.14 -3.00 14.25
C GLU A 13 11.02 -4.51 14.44
N SER A 14 9.79 -5.05 14.42
CA SER A 14 9.56 -6.48 14.61
C SER A 14 9.75 -7.34 13.35
N GLN A 15 9.33 -6.88 12.17
CA GLN A 15 9.35 -7.68 10.93
C GLN A 15 10.54 -7.36 10.03
N TYR A 16 11.06 -6.13 10.06
CA TYR A 16 12.10 -5.63 9.16
C TYR A 16 13.16 -4.80 9.91
N PRO A 17 13.81 -5.33 10.96
CA PRO A 17 14.72 -4.57 11.81
C PRO A 17 15.91 -3.96 11.05
N TRP A 18 16.32 -4.58 9.94
CA TRP A 18 17.38 -4.09 9.05
C TRP A 18 17.01 -2.76 8.35
N PHE A 19 15.72 -2.42 8.26
CA PHE A 19 15.24 -1.20 7.61
C PHE A 19 14.89 -0.09 8.63
N LEU A 20 14.92 -0.40 9.93
CA LEU A 20 14.41 0.49 10.98
C LEU A 20 15.13 1.84 11.01
N GLU A 21 16.46 1.84 10.86
CA GLU A 21 17.25 3.09 10.84
C GLU A 21 16.84 3.97 9.65
N THR A 22 16.72 3.40 8.46
CA THR A 22 16.25 4.12 7.26
C THR A 22 14.84 4.66 7.46
N PHE A 23 13.94 3.85 8.04
CA PHE A 23 12.55 4.21 8.27
C PHE A 23 12.41 5.40 9.24
N ARG A 24 13.18 5.40 10.34
CA ARG A 24 13.18 6.49 11.33
C ARG A 24 13.86 7.76 10.81
N ASN A 25 14.83 7.63 9.91
CA ASN A 25 15.56 8.75 9.32
C ASN A 25 14.80 9.49 8.20
N TYR A 26 13.60 9.05 7.81
CA TYR A 26 12.78 9.81 6.89
C TYR A 26 12.38 11.17 7.47
N ARG A 27 12.72 12.23 6.73
CA ARG A 27 12.49 13.62 7.14
C ARG A 27 11.00 13.95 7.26
N TYR A 28 10.17 13.39 6.39
CA TYR A 28 8.75 13.71 6.34
C TYR A 28 7.89 12.48 6.68
N PRO A 29 6.84 12.63 7.51
CA PRO A 29 5.95 11.51 7.86
C PRO A 29 5.32 10.82 6.66
N ILE A 30 5.01 11.57 5.59
CA ILE A 30 4.46 11.00 4.35
C ILE A 30 5.39 9.95 3.72
N GLN A 31 6.71 10.12 3.82
CA GLN A 31 7.68 9.16 3.30
C GLN A 31 7.63 7.84 4.08
N ARG A 32 7.36 7.88 5.39
CA ARG A 32 7.15 6.68 6.20
C ARG A 32 5.85 5.98 5.79
N ALA A 33 4.78 6.73 5.58
CA ALA A 33 3.51 6.19 5.09
C ALA A 33 3.66 5.53 3.70
N ASP A 34 4.44 6.14 2.81
CA ASP A 34 4.71 5.58 1.49
C ASP A 34 5.57 4.31 1.55
N ALA A 35 6.59 4.30 2.41
CA ALA A 35 7.44 3.12 2.58
C ALA A 35 6.66 1.95 3.17
N ILE A 36 5.90 2.17 4.25
CA ILE A 36 5.21 1.08 4.95
C ILE A 36 4.16 0.37 4.10
N ARG A 37 3.56 1.06 3.13
CA ARG A 37 2.63 0.48 2.14
C ARG A 37 3.19 -0.79 1.50
N TYR A 38 4.45 -0.73 1.07
CA TYR A 38 5.10 -1.86 0.43
C TYR A 38 5.41 -2.99 1.41
N PHE A 39 5.89 -2.67 2.62
CA PHE A 39 6.18 -3.68 3.64
C PHE A 39 4.93 -4.42 4.10
N VAL A 40 3.82 -3.70 4.30
CA VAL A 40 2.53 -4.29 4.66
C VAL A 40 2.01 -5.18 3.54
N LEU A 41 2.09 -4.72 2.29
CA LEU A 41 1.67 -5.50 1.13
C LEU A 41 2.53 -6.75 0.94
N THR A 42 3.85 -6.68 1.16
CA THR A 42 4.74 -7.84 1.09
C THR A 42 4.47 -8.83 2.21
N TYR A 43 4.16 -8.36 3.42
CA TYR A 43 3.94 -9.23 4.59
C TYR A 43 2.57 -9.92 4.57
N TYR A 44 1.49 -9.15 4.36
CA TYR A 44 0.12 -9.67 4.41
C TYR A 44 -0.42 -10.09 3.03
N GLY A 45 0.21 -9.64 1.94
CA GLY A 45 -0.36 -9.74 0.61
C GLY A 45 -1.55 -8.79 0.42
N GLY A 46 -2.30 -8.99 -0.66
CA GLY A 46 -3.55 -8.26 -0.93
C GLY A 46 -3.41 -7.16 -1.97
N ILE A 47 -4.28 -6.16 -1.89
CA ILE A 47 -4.34 -5.03 -2.81
C ILE A 47 -4.33 -3.75 -1.97
N TYR A 48 -3.46 -2.82 -2.37
CA TYR A 48 -3.46 -1.46 -1.85
C TYR A 48 -4.20 -0.54 -2.81
N ILE A 49 -5.02 0.37 -2.27
CA ILE A 49 -5.76 1.38 -3.04
C ILE A 49 -5.58 2.72 -2.32
N ASP A 50 -5.18 3.75 -3.05
CA ASP A 50 -5.13 5.11 -2.51
C ASP A 50 -6.54 5.63 -2.26
N LEU A 51 -6.75 6.22 -1.06
CA LEU A 51 -8.08 6.61 -0.59
C LEU A 51 -8.68 7.77 -1.38
N ASP A 52 -7.84 8.58 -2.03
CA ASP A 52 -8.22 9.72 -2.85
C ASP A 52 -8.24 9.42 -4.36
N ASP A 53 -7.81 8.22 -4.76
CA ASP A 53 -7.86 7.80 -6.17
C ASP A 53 -9.15 7.04 -6.49
N VAL A 54 -10.25 7.81 -6.63
CA VAL A 54 -11.55 7.29 -7.07
C VAL A 54 -11.51 6.65 -8.46
N ARG A 55 -10.51 6.97 -9.29
CA ARG A 55 -10.36 6.37 -10.63
C ARG A 55 -9.77 4.97 -10.56
N GLN A 56 -8.87 4.71 -9.62
CA GLN A 56 -8.32 3.36 -9.43
C GLN A 56 -9.39 2.32 -9.16
N VAL A 57 -10.38 2.63 -8.31
CA VAL A 57 -11.46 1.67 -8.00
C VAL A 57 -12.25 1.30 -9.26
N SER A 58 -12.58 2.27 -10.12
CA SER A 58 -13.27 2.01 -11.39
C SER A 58 -12.43 1.13 -12.32
N CYS A 59 -11.15 1.46 -12.49
CA CYS A 59 -10.24 0.69 -13.37
C CYS A 59 -9.95 -0.72 -12.84
N TYR A 60 -9.84 -0.92 -11.51
CA TYR A 60 -9.59 -2.23 -10.91
C TYR A 60 -10.82 -3.13 -10.91
N LEU A 61 -12.00 -2.59 -10.60
CA LEU A 61 -13.25 -3.33 -10.76
C LEU A 61 -13.38 -3.75 -12.23
N GLN A 62 -13.18 -2.81 -13.15
CA GLN A 62 -13.19 -3.11 -14.58
C GLN A 62 -12.14 -4.16 -14.96
N TYR A 63 -10.92 -4.15 -14.40
CA TYR A 63 -9.93 -5.23 -14.60
C TYR A 63 -10.44 -6.59 -14.08
N ILE A 64 -10.93 -6.67 -12.84
CA ILE A 64 -11.47 -7.93 -12.27
C ILE A 64 -12.66 -8.45 -13.09
N TYR A 65 -13.52 -7.56 -13.60
CA TYR A 65 -14.64 -7.91 -14.48
C TYR A 65 -14.18 -8.30 -15.90
N ILE A 66 -13.14 -7.67 -16.46
CA ILE A 66 -12.68 -7.91 -17.85
C ILE A 66 -11.97 -9.26 -18.02
N TYR A 67 -11.28 -9.78 -17.00
CA TYR A 67 -10.70 -11.14 -17.07
C TYR A 67 -11.76 -12.26 -16.89
N GLY A 68 -13.05 -11.92 -16.90
CA GLY A 68 -14.19 -12.82 -17.05
C GLY A 68 -15.32 -12.21 -17.90
N PHE A 69 -15.24 -12.39 -19.23
CA PHE A 69 -16.28 -12.15 -20.25
C PHE A 69 -16.40 -10.71 -20.84
N VAL A 70 -15.92 -10.58 -22.09
CA VAL A 70 -16.22 -9.60 -23.18
C VAL A 70 -15.66 -8.16 -23.08
N ASP A 71 -14.56 -7.98 -23.80
CA ASP A 71 -14.08 -6.88 -24.65
C ASP A 71 -14.24 -5.38 -24.32
N LEU A 72 -13.06 -4.73 -24.39
CA LEU A 72 -12.70 -3.50 -25.10
C LEU A 72 -13.50 -2.22 -24.83
N VAL A 73 -13.17 -1.55 -23.73
CA VAL A 73 -12.96 -0.09 -23.75
C VAL A 73 -11.77 0.21 -22.86
N GLY A 74 -10.75 0.83 -23.44
CA GLY A 74 -9.58 1.30 -22.72
C GLY A 74 -9.95 2.30 -21.63
N CYS A 75 -9.13 2.32 -20.59
CA CYS A 75 -8.86 3.59 -19.91
C CYS A 75 -8.21 4.57 -20.90
#